data_AF-A0A317IBD4-F1
#
_entry.id   AF-A0A317IBD4-F1
#
_cell.length_a   1.000
_cell.length_b   1.000
_cell.length_c   1.000
_cell.angle_alpha   90.00
_cell.angle_beta   90.00
_cell.angle_gamma   90.00
#
_symmetry.space_group_name_H-M   'P 1'
#
loop_
_entity.id
_entity.type
_entity.pdbx_description
1 polymer ?
#
loop_
_entity_poly.entity_id
_entity_poly.type
_entity_poly.pdbx_seq_one_letter_code
_entity_poly.pdbx_strand_id
1 'polypeptide(L)'
;MDGLDKHYKQKLLVINFGGIGDEILFLPTLKTLKEECPHWHLTLLLEPRASSVSQLTDLVDEIITFDIKKRPLLVFDLLALLGLLRDGNYQTVISSGSSPAVAILLFLSGIGKRIGYDSGALSRLLLTASVRLNKNQYAADMYHDLIQGLGLT
;
A
#
# COMPACT_ATOMS: atom_id res chain seq x y z
N MET A 1 28.59 -7.99 -6.47
CA MET A 1 28.96 -7.17 -5.29
C MET A 1 28.20 -5.87 -5.41
N ASP A 2 26.97 -5.81 -4.89
CA ASP A 2 26.22 -4.55 -4.76
C ASP A 2 25.17 -4.74 -3.65
N GLY A 3 25.69 -5.02 -2.46
CA GLY A 3 24.95 -4.95 -1.20
C GLY A 3 25.43 -3.73 -0.42
N LEU A 4 25.55 -2.58 -1.08
CA LEU A 4 25.87 -1.35 -0.39
C LEU A 4 24.66 -1.00 0.49
N ASP A 5 24.88 -0.98 1.80
CA ASP A 5 23.90 -0.61 2.83
C ASP A 5 23.08 0.61 2.39
N LYS A 6 21.89 0.37 1.84
CA LYS A 6 20.97 1.43 1.49
C LYS A 6 20.48 2.01 2.82
N HIS A 7 21.05 3.14 3.20
CA HIS A 7 20.60 3.89 4.35
C HIS A 7 19.29 4.61 3.96
N TYR A 8 18.20 3.87 3.94
CA TYR A 8 16.89 4.42 3.60
C TYR A 8 16.50 5.48 4.62
N LYS A 9 16.23 6.70 4.15
CA LYS A 9 15.83 7.81 5.02
C LYS A 9 14.36 7.69 5.45
N GLN A 10 13.56 6.96 4.68
CA GLN A 10 12.12 6.78 4.91
C GLN A 10 11.66 5.39 4.45
N LYS A 11 10.61 4.88 5.09
CA LYS A 11 9.91 3.64 4.76
C LYS A 11 8.49 3.94 4.31
N LEU A 12 8.14 3.41 3.14
CA LEU A 12 6.81 3.48 2.53
C LEU A 12 6.21 2.07 2.50
N LEU A 13 5.03 1.94 3.10
CA LEU A 13 4.20 0.76 2.95
C LEU A 13 3.21 0.98 1.81
N VAL A 14 3.10 0.01 0.91
CA VAL A 14 2.03 -0.04 -0.08
C VAL A 14 1.20 -1.29 0.14
N ILE A 15 -0.11 -1.12 0.22
CA ILE A 15 -1.06 -2.20 0.50
C ILE A 15 -1.92 -2.40 -0.74
N ASN A 16 -1.77 -3.55 -1.38
CA ASN A 16 -2.62 -3.98 -2.48
C ASN A 16 -3.12 -5.39 -2.19
N PHE A 17 -4.41 -5.52 -1.88
CA PHE A 17 -5.00 -6.83 -1.63
C PHE A 17 -5.79 -7.27 -2.86
N GLY A 18 -5.31 -8.31 -3.52
CA GLY A 18 -5.92 -8.84 -4.72
C GLY A 18 -5.36 -10.21 -5.12
N GLY A 19 -5.64 -10.61 -6.36
CA GLY A 19 -4.94 -11.71 -6.99
C GLY A 19 -3.69 -11.23 -7.71
N ILE A 20 -2.97 -12.16 -8.34
CA ILE A 20 -1.79 -11.81 -9.14
C ILE A 20 -2.09 -10.80 -10.26
N GLY A 21 -3.30 -10.83 -10.84
CA GLY A 21 -3.72 -9.86 -11.85
C GLY A 21 -3.80 -8.43 -11.31
N ASP A 22 -4.23 -8.27 -10.07
CA ASP A 22 -4.27 -6.95 -9.42
C ASP A 22 -2.85 -6.42 -9.18
N GLU A 23 -1.90 -7.29 -8.79
CA GLU A 23 -0.50 -6.89 -8.60
C GLU A 23 0.18 -6.54 -9.92
N ILE A 24 -0.10 -7.27 -11.00
CA ILE A 24 0.42 -6.95 -12.35
C ILE A 24 -0.05 -5.55 -12.77
N LEU A 25 -1.33 -5.23 -12.54
CA LEU A 25 -1.90 -3.91 -12.83
C LEU A 25 -1.35 -2.82 -11.90
N PHE A 26 -0.83 -3.21 -10.74
CA PHE A 26 -0.22 -2.31 -9.77
C PHE A 26 1.26 -2.02 -10.05
N LEU A 27 1.94 -2.84 -10.88
CA LEU A 27 3.36 -2.65 -11.21
C LEU A 27 3.72 -1.26 -11.76
N PRO A 28 2.93 -0.63 -12.67
CA PRO A 28 3.23 0.73 -13.12
C PRO A 28 3.24 1.75 -11.97
N THR A 29 2.37 1.56 -10.97
CA THR A 29 2.32 2.40 -9.77
C THR A 29 3.60 2.22 -8.96
N LEU A 30 4.01 0.98 -8.69
CA LEU A 30 5.27 0.68 -7.99
C LEU A 30 6.49 1.24 -8.71
N LYS A 31 6.49 1.18 -10.05
CA LYS A 31 7.57 1.71 -10.89
C LYS A 31 7.74 3.22 -10.68
N THR A 32 6.65 3.98 -10.83
CA THR A 32 6.69 5.43 -10.58
C THR A 32 7.08 5.74 -9.13
N LEU A 33 6.57 5.00 -8.15
CA LEU A 33 6.98 5.20 -6.74
C LEU A 33 8.49 4.98 -6.54
N LYS A 34 9.09 4.00 -7.21
CA LYS A 34 10.53 3.75 -7.12
C LYS A 34 11.37 4.83 -7.81
N GLU A 35 10.87 5.37 -8.93
CA GLU A 35 11.51 6.46 -9.69
C GLU A 35 11.45 7.79 -8.92
N GLU A 36 10.31 8.11 -8.31
CA GLU A 36 10.10 9.35 -7.56
C GLU A 36 10.73 9.31 -6.15
N CYS A 37 10.78 8.13 -5.54
CA CYS A 37 11.31 7.93 -4.18
C CYS A 37 12.45 6.87 -4.16
N PRO A 38 13.56 7.06 -4.90
CA PRO A 38 14.60 6.04 -5.06
C PRO A 38 15.34 5.70 -3.76
N HIS A 39 15.30 6.62 -2.78
CA HIS A 39 15.95 6.47 -1.47
C HIS A 39 14.99 6.01 -0.36
N TRP A 40 13.76 5.62 -0.70
CA TRP A 40 12.79 5.07 0.25
C TRP A 40 12.79 3.55 0.19
N HIS A 41 12.61 2.92 1.35
CA HIS A 41 12.37 1.47 1.43
C HIS A 41 10.90 1.22 1.13
N LEU A 42 10.63 0.52 0.04
CA LEU A 42 9.30 0.20 -0.43
C LEU A 42 8.91 -1.20 -0.01
N THR A 43 8.01 -1.31 0.98
CA THR A 43 7.42 -2.59 1.38
C THR A 43 6.05 -2.75 0.71
N LEU A 44 5.81 -3.88 0.05
CA LEU A 44 4.51 -4.24 -0.50
C LEU A 44 3.82 -5.27 0.39
N LEU A 45 2.63 -4.94 0.89
CA LEU A 45 1.75 -5.84 1.62
C LEU A 45 0.63 -6.34 0.70
N LEU A 46 0.58 -7.66 0.48
CA LEU A 46 -0.36 -8.31 -0.43
C LEU A 46 -0.98 -9.60 0.13
N GLU A 47 -1.93 -10.19 -0.59
CA GLU A 47 -2.48 -11.50 -0.24
C GLU A 47 -1.49 -12.63 -0.57
N PRO A 48 -1.34 -13.70 0.25
CA PRO A 48 -0.40 -14.80 -0.03
C PRO A 48 -0.52 -15.40 -1.44
N ARG A 49 -1.74 -15.46 -1.99
CA ARG A 49 -2.01 -15.97 -3.35
C ARG A 49 -1.43 -15.11 -4.49
N ALA A 50 -1.01 -13.89 -4.18
CA ALA A 50 -0.41 -12.96 -5.13
C ALA A 50 1.11 -12.81 -4.93
N SER A 51 1.72 -13.57 -4.01
CA SER A 51 3.15 -13.45 -3.68
C SER A 51 4.08 -13.77 -4.84
N SER A 52 3.60 -14.48 -5.87
CA SER A 52 4.37 -14.76 -7.09
C SER A 52 4.72 -13.52 -7.89
N VAL A 53 4.12 -12.35 -7.60
CA VAL A 53 4.55 -11.08 -8.20
C VAL A 53 6.03 -10.77 -7.93
N SER A 54 6.58 -11.27 -6.81
CA SER A 54 8.01 -11.14 -6.48
C SER A 54 8.95 -11.73 -7.53
N GLN A 55 8.44 -12.65 -8.37
CA GLN A 55 9.22 -13.27 -9.44
C GLN A 55 9.18 -12.46 -10.74
N LEU A 56 8.32 -11.43 -10.81
CA LEU A 56 8.08 -10.61 -11.99
C LEU A 56 8.77 -9.25 -11.91
N THR A 57 9.22 -8.83 -10.72
CA THR A 57 9.72 -7.47 -10.51
C THR A 57 10.66 -7.35 -9.31
N ASP A 58 11.64 -6.45 -9.42
CA ASP A 58 12.54 -6.03 -8.35
C ASP A 58 12.24 -4.59 -7.87
N LEU A 59 11.02 -4.09 -8.14
CA LEU A 59 10.63 -2.70 -7.83
C LEU A 59 10.45 -2.44 -6.32
N VAL A 60 10.21 -3.50 -5.54
CA VAL A 60 9.96 -3.44 -4.10
C VAL A 60 11.15 -3.98 -3.32
N ASP A 61 11.46 -3.36 -2.19
CA ASP A 61 12.59 -3.77 -1.35
C ASP A 61 12.20 -4.90 -0.40
N GLU A 62 10.90 -5.05 -0.11
CA GLU A 62 10.36 -6.07 0.78
C GLU A 62 8.92 -6.43 0.42
N ILE A 63 8.55 -7.71 0.54
CA ILE A 63 7.17 -8.18 0.40
C ILE A 63 6.73 -8.82 1.71
N ILE A 64 5.58 -8.37 2.21
CA ILE A 64 4.90 -8.94 3.36
C ILE A 64 3.54 -9.47 2.89
N THR A 65 3.06 -10.55 3.48
CA THR A 65 1.77 -11.15 3.10
C THR A 65 0.81 -11.18 4.27
N PHE A 66 -0.47 -10.95 4.00
CA PHE A 66 -1.55 -11.08 4.96
C PHE A 66 -2.81 -11.64 4.30
N ASP A 67 -3.37 -12.71 4.86
CA ASP A 67 -4.59 -13.32 4.32
C ASP A 67 -5.85 -12.61 4.83
N ILE A 68 -6.18 -11.47 4.19
CA ILE A 68 -7.41 -10.72 4.47
C ILE A 68 -8.68 -11.47 4.02
N LYS A 69 -8.54 -12.50 3.18
CA LYS A 69 -9.64 -13.32 2.67
C LYS A 69 -9.88 -14.59 3.49
N LYS A 70 -9.08 -14.84 4.52
CA LYS A 70 -9.31 -15.88 5.53
C LYS A 70 -10.76 -15.88 6.01
N ARG A 71 -11.36 -17.06 6.15
CA ARG A 71 -12.72 -17.25 6.68
C ARG A 71 -12.71 -18.32 7.78
N PRO A 72 -13.20 -18.02 9.00
CA PRO A 72 -13.63 -16.71 9.46
C PRO A 72 -12.45 -15.74 9.61
N LEU A 73 -12.66 -14.46 9.27
CA LEU A 73 -11.71 -13.40 9.60
C LEU A 73 -12.02 -12.92 11.02
N LEU A 74 -11.11 -13.17 11.96
CA LEU A 74 -11.31 -12.89 13.37
C LEU A 74 -10.78 -11.50 13.74
N VAL A 75 -11.26 -10.96 14.87
CA VAL A 75 -10.74 -9.70 15.41
C VAL A 75 -9.23 -9.78 15.67
N PHE A 76 -8.74 -10.93 16.12
CA PHE A 76 -7.30 -11.17 16.32
C PHE A 76 -6.51 -11.05 15.02
N ASP A 77 -7.07 -11.45 13.87
CA ASP A 77 -6.41 -11.30 12.57
C ASP A 77 -6.25 -9.81 12.21
N LEU A 78 -7.27 -8.99 12.49
CA LEU A 78 -7.20 -7.54 12.28
C LEU A 78 -6.22 -6.86 13.25
N LEU A 79 -6.12 -7.33 14.50
CA LEU A 79 -5.12 -6.86 15.45
C LEU A 79 -3.70 -7.24 15.03
N ALA A 80 -3.52 -8.44 14.47
CA ALA A 80 -2.24 -8.88 13.91
C ALA A 80 -1.84 -8.02 12.71
N LEU A 81 -2.78 -7.73 11.80
CA LEU A 81 -2.55 -6.79 10.71
C LEU A 81 -2.15 -5.41 11.24
N LEU A 82 -2.87 -4.88 12.23
CA LEU A 82 -2.56 -3.61 12.84
C LEU A 82 -1.16 -3.58 13.50
N GLY A 83 -0.77 -4.66 14.18
CA GLY A 83 0.58 -4.84 14.73
C GLY A 83 1.65 -4.79 13.64
N LEU A 84 1.44 -5.53 12.55
CA LEU A 84 2.32 -5.53 11.38
C LEU A 84 2.52 -4.13 10.78
N LEU A 85 1.44 -3.33 10.67
CA LEU A 85 1.55 -1.95 10.19
C LEU A 85 2.34 -1.04 11.15
N ARG A 86 2.22 -1.27 12.47
CA ARG A 86 2.88 -0.46 13.51
C ARG A 86 4.37 -0.80 13.64
N ASP A 87 4.71 -2.08 13.59
CA ASP A 87 6.08 -2.57 13.81
C ASP A 87 7.03 -2.21 12.65
N GLY A 88 6.48 -1.98 11.45
CA GLY A 88 7.28 -1.65 10.27
C GLY A 88 7.91 -0.25 10.26
N ASN A 89 7.57 0.63 11.22
CA ASN A 89 8.07 2.00 11.32
C ASN A 89 7.91 2.80 10.01
N TYR A 90 6.74 2.68 9.38
CA TYR A 90 6.42 3.38 8.14
C TYR A 90 6.09 4.85 8.41
N GLN A 91 6.65 5.76 7.62
CA GLN A 91 6.27 7.17 7.66
C GLN A 91 5.07 7.45 6.75
N THR A 92 4.97 6.69 5.65
CA THR A 92 3.90 6.82 4.67
C THR A 92 3.29 5.45 4.38
N VAL A 93 1.98 5.42 4.19
CA VAL A 93 1.23 4.27 3.68
C VAL A 93 0.33 4.67 2.53
N ILE A 94 0.31 3.86 1.47
CA ILE A 94 -0.62 3.95 0.33
C ILE A 94 -1.45 2.67 0.30
N SER A 95 -2.77 2.75 0.21
CA SER A 95 -3.63 1.57 0.07
C SER A 95 -4.59 1.70 -1.10
N SER A 96 -4.70 0.63 -1.89
CA SER A 96 -5.68 0.50 -2.98
C SER A 96 -7.08 0.09 -2.51
N GLY A 97 -7.28 -0.14 -1.20
CA GLY A 97 -8.58 -0.46 -0.65
C GLY A 97 -9.53 0.75 -0.65
N SER A 98 -10.74 0.58 -1.18
CA SER A 98 -11.74 1.66 -1.32
C SER A 98 -12.86 1.64 -0.26
N SER A 99 -12.75 0.81 0.76
CA SER A 99 -13.75 0.73 1.83
C SER A 99 -13.43 1.71 2.98
N PRO A 100 -14.44 2.22 3.70
CA PRO A 100 -14.19 3.07 4.89
C PRO A 100 -13.39 2.36 5.98
N ALA A 101 -13.47 1.03 6.05
CA ALA A 101 -12.69 0.22 7.00
C ALA A 101 -11.17 0.34 6.78
N VAL A 102 -10.73 0.55 5.53
CA VAL A 102 -9.32 0.78 5.21
C VAL A 102 -8.85 2.08 5.85
N ALA A 103 -9.63 3.15 5.74
CA ALA A 103 -9.28 4.42 6.37
C ALA A 103 -9.16 4.32 7.90
N ILE A 104 -10.05 3.53 8.54
CA ILE A 104 -9.97 3.23 9.98
C ILE A 104 -8.69 2.46 10.30
N LEU A 105 -8.38 1.39 9.58
CA LEU A 105 -7.16 0.60 9.78
C LEU A 105 -5.91 1.45 9.65
N LEU A 106 -5.81 2.26 8.60
CA LEU A 106 -4.67 3.14 8.37
C LEU A 106 -4.56 4.22 9.45
N PHE A 107 -5.67 4.78 9.91
CA PHE A 107 -5.63 5.74 11.02
C PHE A 107 -5.15 5.09 12.31
N LEU A 108 -5.68 3.91 12.64
CA LEU A 108 -5.28 3.17 13.84
C LEU A 108 -3.82 2.73 13.80
N SER A 109 -3.22 2.51 12.63
CA SER A 109 -1.80 2.16 12.53
C SER A 109 -0.88 3.27 13.03
N GLY A 110 -1.37 4.52 13.13
CA GLY A 110 -0.58 5.66 13.61
C GLY A 110 0.47 6.15 12.60
N ILE A 111 0.47 5.63 11.37
CA ILE A 111 1.38 6.06 10.30
C ILE A 111 1.09 7.52 9.95
N GLY A 112 2.13 8.35 9.86
CA GLY A 112 2.02 9.80 9.72
C GLY A 112 1.26 10.25 8.47
N LYS A 113 1.67 9.77 7.28
CA LYS A 113 1.03 10.07 6.00
C LYS A 113 0.24 8.85 5.51
N ARG A 114 -1.08 9.01 5.35
CA ARG A 114 -2.03 7.94 5.00
C ARG A 114 -2.77 8.31 3.72
N ILE A 115 -2.47 7.59 2.65
CA ILE A 115 -3.00 7.81 1.31
C ILE A 115 -3.93 6.64 0.95
N GLY A 116 -5.11 6.97 0.45
CA GLY A 116 -6.09 6.00 0.00
C GLY A 116 -7.24 6.66 -0.73
N TYR A 117 -8.21 5.88 -1.18
CA TYR A 117 -9.35 6.42 -1.90
C TYR A 117 -10.35 7.15 -1.00
N ASP A 118 -10.95 8.21 -1.54
CA ASP A 118 -12.10 8.86 -0.97
C ASP A 118 -13.35 7.97 -1.12
N SER A 119 -13.78 7.42 0.01
CA SER A 119 -15.00 6.61 0.17
C SER A 119 -16.09 7.34 0.98
N GLY A 120 -15.93 8.64 1.21
CA GLY A 120 -16.88 9.49 1.94
C GLY A 120 -16.26 10.28 3.09
N ALA A 121 -17.11 10.85 3.94
CA ALA A 121 -16.69 11.76 5.01
C ALA A 121 -15.67 11.11 5.98
N LEU A 122 -15.82 9.82 6.28
CA LEU A 122 -14.93 9.12 7.19
C LEU A 122 -13.51 8.98 6.63
N SER A 123 -13.35 8.64 5.34
CA SER A 123 -12.03 8.57 4.73
C SER A 123 -11.36 9.94 4.65
N ARG A 124 -12.11 11.01 4.36
CA ARG A 124 -11.56 12.38 4.32
C ARG A 124 -11.08 12.86 5.69
N LEU A 125 -11.68 12.37 6.77
CA LEU A 125 -11.28 12.70 8.13
C LEU A 125 -10.05 11.90 8.59
N LEU A 126 -9.99 10.62 8.26
CA LEU A 126 -9.00 9.68 8.80
C LEU A 126 -7.72 9.59 7.97
N LEU A 127 -7.83 9.73 6.64
CA LEU A 127 -6.67 9.81 5.74
C LEU A 127 -6.05 11.20 5.80
N THR A 128 -4.74 11.30 5.55
CA THR A 128 -4.09 12.61 5.40
C THR A 128 -4.18 13.11 3.96
N ALA A 129 -4.32 12.20 3.00
CA ALA A 129 -4.53 12.52 1.60
C ALA A 129 -5.51 11.50 1.00
N SER A 130 -6.71 11.96 0.68
CA SER A 130 -7.72 11.15 0.00
C SER A 130 -7.68 11.42 -1.50
N VAL A 131 -7.60 10.36 -2.30
CA VAL A 131 -7.60 10.44 -3.77
C VAL A 131 -8.97 10.03 -4.31
N ARG A 132 -9.47 10.74 -5.32
CA ARG A 132 -10.76 10.38 -5.93
C ARG A 132 -10.61 9.07 -6.71
N LEU A 133 -11.46 8.09 -6.42
CA LEU A 133 -11.53 6.85 -7.20
C LEU A 133 -12.31 7.07 -8.50
N ASN A 134 -11.62 7.11 -9.64
CA ASN A 134 -12.26 7.15 -10.96
C ASN A 134 -12.49 5.74 -11.51
N LYS A 135 -13.71 5.20 -11.44
CA LYS A 135 -14.02 3.86 -11.96
C LYS A 135 -14.21 3.79 -13.48
N ASN A 136 -14.15 4.93 -14.17
CA ASN A 136 -14.36 5.02 -15.63
C ASN A 136 -13.04 4.99 -16.42
N GLN A 137 -11.96 4.51 -15.81
CA GLN A 137 -10.64 4.37 -16.44
C GLN A 137 -10.10 2.97 -16.22
N TYR A 138 -8.95 2.66 -16.82
CA TYR A 138 -8.34 1.36 -16.66
C TYR A 138 -7.87 1.14 -15.22
N ALA A 139 -7.94 -0.10 -14.73
CA ALA A 139 -7.62 -0.41 -13.34
C ALA A 139 -6.18 -0.02 -12.95
N ALA A 140 -5.22 -0.12 -13.88
CA ALA A 140 -3.85 0.34 -13.62
C ALA A 140 -3.79 1.86 -13.40
N ASP A 141 -4.57 2.65 -14.16
CA ASP A 141 -4.65 4.10 -13.99
C ASP A 141 -5.36 4.47 -12.67
N MET A 142 -6.36 3.68 -12.26
CA MET A 142 -6.99 3.81 -10.93
C MET A 142 -5.94 3.71 -9.82
N TYR A 143 -5.11 2.67 -9.87
CA TYR A 143 -4.02 2.50 -8.91
C TYR A 143 -3.00 3.63 -8.97
N HIS A 144 -2.63 4.06 -10.18
CA HIS A 144 -1.64 5.09 -10.39
C HIS A 144 -2.06 6.45 -9.81
N ASP A 145 -3.36 6.78 -9.87
CA ASP A 145 -3.91 8.00 -9.26
C ASP A 145 -3.57 8.13 -7.76
N LEU A 146 -3.38 7.03 -7.03
CA LEU A 146 -3.01 7.07 -5.60
C LEU A 146 -1.69 7.83 -5.36
N ILE A 147 -0.79 7.86 -6.36
CA ILE A 147 0.49 8.59 -6.27
C ILE A 147 0.26 10.09 -6.09
N GLN A 148 -0.86 10.65 -6.59
CA GLN A 148 -1.22 12.05 -6.38
C GLN A 148 -1.27 12.42 -4.89
N GLY A 149 -1.62 11.46 -4.02
CA GLY A 149 -1.63 11.66 -2.57
C GLY A 149 -0.25 11.89 -1.95
N LEU A 150 0.85 11.61 -2.68
CA LEU A 150 2.19 11.97 -2.26
C LEU A 150 2.47 13.47 -2.44
N GLY A 151 1.72 14.17 -3.29
CA GLY A 151 2.00 15.57 -3.64
C GLY A 151 3.27 15.72 -4.47
N LEU A 152 3.61 14.69 -5.25
CA LEU A 152 4.72 14.70 -6.21
C LEU A 152 4.15 15.09 -7.58
N THR A 153 4.86 15.97 -8.28
CA THR A 153 4.46 16.58 -9.57
C THR A 153 4.76 15.70 -10.76
#